data_AF-A0A1B1P0R7-F1
#
_entry.id   AF-A0A1B1P0R7-F1
#
_cell.length_a   1.000
_cell.length_b   1.000
_cell.length_c   1.000
_cell.angle_alpha   90.00
_cell.angle_beta   90.00
_cell.angle_gamma   90.00
#
_symmetry.space_group_name_H-M   'P 1'
#
loop_
_entity.id
_entity.type
_entity.pdbx_description
1 polymer ?
#
loop_
_entity_poly.entity_id
_entity_poly.type
_entity_poly.pdbx_seq_one_letter_code
_entity_poly.pdbx_strand_id
1 'polypeptide(L)' 'MTHQMVKTYREAVEDLTLKRTLFEVIQHQIPEKKLTVSHYEIIPTAHQLCIQNHQTKQKYCYRKAGLHAH' A
#
# COMPACT_ATOMS: atom_id res chain seq x y z
N MET A 1 -25.26 15.10 -3.22
CA MET A 1 -24.43 14.63 -4.36
C MET A 1 -22.96 15.04 -4.24
N THR A 2 -22.65 16.30 -3.92
CA THR A 2 -21.26 16.80 -3.72
C THR A 2 -20.47 16.02 -2.67
N HIS A 3 -21.08 15.66 -1.54
CA HIS A 3 -20.41 14.86 -0.49
C HIS A 3 -19.96 13.48 -0.98
N GLN A 4 -20.74 12.83 -1.85
CA GLN A 4 -20.37 11.52 -2.40
C GLN A 4 -19.18 11.64 -3.36
N MET A 5 -19.18 12.66 -4.21
CA MET A 5 -18.05 12.92 -5.11
C MET A 5 -16.76 13.23 -4.34
N VAL A 6 -16.85 14.05 -3.29
CA VAL A 6 -15.69 14.36 -2.44
C VAL A 6 -15.17 13.11 -1.73
N LYS A 7 -16.06 12.24 -1.25
CA LYS A 7 -15.66 10.96 -0.64
C LYS A 7 -14.93 10.08 -1.65
N THR A 8 -15.51 9.86 -2.83
CA THR A 8 -14.89 9.06 -3.90
C THR A 8 -13.54 9.64 -4.32
N TYR A 9 -13.42 10.96 -4.44
CA TYR A 9 -12.16 11.62 -4.74
C TYR A 9 -11.09 11.32 -3.67
N ARG A 10 -11.43 11.45 -2.38
CA ARG A 10 -10.50 11.16 -1.28
C ARG A 10 -10.05 9.71 -1.27
N GLU A 11 -10.97 8.77 -1.46
CA GLU A 11 -10.67 7.32 -1.52
C GLU A 11 -9.76 6.98 -2.71
N ALA A 12 -9.96 7.62 -3.86
CA ALA A 12 -9.11 7.43 -5.04
C ALA A 12 -7.71 8.02 -4.85
N VAL A 13 -7.59 9.21 -4.25
CA VAL A 13 -6.30 9.83 -3.93
C VAL A 13 -5.53 8.97 -2.93
N GLU A 14 -6.20 8.45 -1.91
CA GLU A 14 -5.57 7.56 -0.92
C GLU A 14 -5.13 6.23 -1.55
N ASP A 15 -5.93 5.63 -2.43
CA ASP A 15 -5.56 4.41 -3.16
C ASP A 15 -4.30 4.61 -4.02
N LEU A 16 -4.22 5.74 -4.74
CA LEU A 16 -3.04 6.11 -5.52
C LEU A 16 -1.81 6.36 -4.63
N THR A 17 -2.01 6.99 -3.47
CA THR A 17 -0.94 7.24 -2.50
C THR A 17 -0.37 5.93 -1.98
N LEU A 18 -1.22 4.98 -1.56
CA LEU A 18 -0.79 3.65 -1.12
C LEU A 18 -0.02 2.91 -2.21
N LYS A 19 -0.50 2.91 -3.45
CA LYS A 19 0.17 2.28 -4.60
C LYS A 19 1.55 2.88 -4.84
N ARG A 20 1.67 4.22 -4.83
CA ARG A 20 2.94 4.92 -5.03
C ARG A 20 3.93 4.59 -3.92
N THR A 21 3.52 4.70 -2.65
CA THR A 21 4.39 4.39 -1.51
C THR A 21 4.87 2.94 -1.56
N LEU A 22 3.98 1.99 -1.88
CA LEU A 22 4.37 0.59 -2.02
C LEU A 22 5.34 0.36 -3.18
N PHE A 23 5.17 1.05 -4.30
CA PHE A 23 6.10 1.00 -5.42
C PHE A 23 7.48 1.55 -5.05
N GLU A 24 7.55 2.66 -4.32
CA GLU A 24 8.81 3.22 -3.82
C GLU A 24 9.52 2.22 -2.89
N VAL A 25 8.78 1.53 -2.00
CA VAL A 25 9.34 0.45 -1.15
C VAL A 25 9.90 -0.69 -2.00
N ILE A 26 9.16 -1.15 -3.01
CA ILE A 26 9.61 -2.23 -3.91
C ILE A 26 10.88 -1.82 -4.68
N GLN A 27 10.96 -0.57 -5.15
CA GLN A 27 12.12 -0.04 -5.89
C GLN A 27 13.39 0.02 -5.05
N HIS A 28 13.27 0.34 -3.75
CA HIS A 28 14.43 0.43 -2.87
C HIS A 28 14.80 -0.95 -2.31
N GLN A 29 13.92 -1.55 -1.53
CA GLN A 29 14.10 -2.86 -0.93
C GLN A 29 12.78 -3.37 -0.34
N ILE A 30 12.37 -4.57 -0.72
CA ILE A 30 11.21 -5.22 -0.10
C ILE A 30 11.60 -5.64 1.34
N PRO A 31 10.90 -5.17 2.38
CA PRO A 31 11.22 -5.55 3.74
C PRO A 31 10.89 -7.03 3.96
N GLU A 32 11.72 -7.74 4.73
CA GLU A 32 11.49 -9.14 5.09
C GLU A 32 10.47 -9.30 6.22
N LYS A 33 10.33 -8.27 7.06
CA LYS A 33 9.41 -8.23 8.19
C LYS A 33 8.47 -7.03 8.07
N LYS A 34 7.44 -7.01 8.92
CA LYS A 34 6.55 -5.88 9.04
C LYS A 34 7.36 -4.60 9.28
N LEU A 35 7.08 -3.56 8.49
CA LEU A 35 7.74 -2.26 8.60
C LEU A 35 6.65 -1.19 8.81
N THR A 36 6.81 -0.39 9.85
CA THR A 36 5.91 0.74 10.13
C THR A 36 6.67 2.03 9.93
N VAL A 37 6.12 2.93 9.09
CA VAL A 37 6.67 4.26 8.82
C VAL A 37 5.54 5.27 8.95
N SER A 38 5.63 6.16 9.93
CA SER A 38 4.55 7.09 10.25
C SER A 38 3.22 6.35 10.48
N HIS A 39 2.18 6.67 9.71
CA HIS A 39 0.87 6.03 9.74
C HIS A 39 0.71 4.87 8.76
N TYR A 40 1.77 4.52 8.01
CA TYR A 40 1.76 3.40 7.09
C TYR A 40 2.39 2.16 7.72
N GLU A 41 1.83 1.02 7.36
CA GLU A 41 2.35 -0.28 7.71
C GLU A 41 2.45 -1.16 6.47
N ILE A 42 3.66 -1.66 6.23
CA ILE A 42 4.00 -2.55 5.14
C ILE A 42 4.10 -3.95 5.71
N ILE A 43 3.31 -4.85 5.12
CA ILE A 43 3.16 -6.24 5.57
C ILE A 43 3.62 -7.14 4.43
N PRO A 44 4.87 -7.63 4.47
CA PRO A 44 5.34 -8.63 3.53
C PRO A 44 4.78 -10.00 3.90
N THR A 45 4.36 -10.75 2.88
CA THR A 45 4.10 -12.18 2.96
C THR A 45 4.86 -12.90 1.84
N ALA A 46 4.84 -14.23 1.84
CA ALA A 46 5.47 -15.03 0.79
C ALA A 46 4.96 -14.66 -0.62
N HIS A 47 3.66 -14.38 -0.76
CA HIS A 47 3.01 -14.18 -2.07
C HIS A 47 2.55 -12.74 -2.32
N GLN A 48 2.57 -11.89 -1.30
CA GLN A 48 2.02 -10.54 -1.38
C GLN A 48 2.88 -9.54 -0.62
N LEU A 49 2.74 -8.28 -1.00
CA LEU A 49 3.20 -7.15 -0.23
C LEU A 49 2.00 -6.22 -0.07
N CYS A 50 1.60 -5.96 1.17
CA CYS A 50 0.50 -5.06 1.46
C CYS A 50 1.01 -3.79 2.12
N ILE A 51 0.31 -2.69 1.90
CA ILE A 51 0.45 -1.44 2.64
C ILE A 51 -0.91 -1.04 3.21
N GLN A 52 -0.91 -0.55 4.43
CA GLN A 52 -2.11 -0.06 5.11
C GLN A 52 -1.84 1.31 5.72
N ASN A 53 -2.77 2.24 5.55
CA ASN A 53 -2.82 3.48 6.32
C ASN A 53 -3.68 3.25 7.58
N HIS A 54 -3.10 3.41 8.76
CA HIS A 54 -3.81 3.19 10.03
C HIS A 54 -4.82 4.28 10.38
N GLN A 55 -4.70 5.48 9.81
CA GLN A 55 -5.62 6.60 10.03
C GLN A 55 -6.90 6.42 9.22
N THR A 56 -6.78 6.06 7.94
CA THR A 56 -7.92 5.88 7.02
C THR A 56 -8.45 4.45 6.99
N LYS A 57 -7.68 3.49 7.52
CA LYS A 57 -7.89 2.03 7.41
C LYS A 57 -7.85 1.51 5.98
N GLN A 58 -7.49 2.33 5.00
CA GLN A 58 -7.37 1.91 3.61
C GLN A 58 -6.13 1.02 3.44
N LYS A 59 -6.26 0.02 2.59
CA LYS A 59 -5.24 -1.02 2.39
C LYS A 59 -5.13 -1.35 0.91
N TYR A 60 -3.90 -1.51 0.45
CA TYR A 60 -3.58 -1.98 -0.89
C TYR A 60 -2.64 -3.19 -0.79
N CYS A 61 -2.88 -4.21 -1.62
CA CYS A 61 -2.02 -5.39 -1.68
C CYS A 61 -1.60 -5.66 -3.12
N TYR A 62 -0.30 -5.73 -3.32
CA TYR A 62 0.31 -6.20 -4.56
C TYR A 62 0.61 -7.70 -4.43
N ARG A 63 0.17 -8.49 -5.41
CA ARG A 63 0.59 -9.90 -5.53
C ARG A 63 1.95 -9.93 -6.20
N LYS A 64 2.92 -10.62 -5.58
CA LYS A 64 4.24 -10.88 -6.17
C LYS A 64 4.04 -11.85 -7.34
N ALA A 65 3.68 -11.34 -8.52
CA ALA A 65 3.57 -12.15 -9.72
C ALA A 65 5.00 -12.44 -10.21
N GLY A 66 5.50 -13.65 -9.97
CA GLY A 66 6.70 -14.17 -10.63
C GLY A 66 7.97 -13.33 -10.51
N LEU A 67 8.09 -12.43 -9.52
CA LEU A 67 9.38 -11.86 -9.13
C LEU A 67 10.16 -13.00 -8.48
N HIS A 68 10.93 -13.71 -9.30
CA HIS A 68 11.82 -14.79 -8.90
C HIS A 68 12.50 -14.41 -7.58
N ALA A 69 12.21 -15.19 -6.55
CA ALA A 69 13.04 -15.24 -5.36
C ALA A 69 14.42 -15.71 -5.84
N HIS A 70 15.32 -14.76 -6.04
CA HIS A 70 16.75 -15.01 -6.14
C HIS A 70 17.37 -14.81 -4.76
#